data_AF-A0A5J4EDN7-F1
#
_entry.id   AF-A0A5J4EDN7-F1
#
_cell.length_a   1.000
_cell.length_b   1.000
_cell.length_c   1.000
_cell.angle_alpha   90.00
_cell.angle_beta   90.00
_cell.angle_gamma   90.00
#
_symmetry.space_group_name_H-M   'P 1'
#
loop_
_entity.id
_entity.type
_entity.pdbx_description
1 polymer ?
#
loop_
_entity_poly.entity_id
_entity_poly.type
_entity_poly.pdbx_seq_one_letter_code
_entity_poly.pdbx_strand_id
1 'polypeptide(L)'
;MHASIEQLLDLRDAQSQDARAGDPELRAHVDSCGACRAELSRLVNLRETMRSLAEIEPPARRWQNIVQAPARSGFSWRQPLAWGMAASLLVMVWVAGNLSGRDSIESRVAGPAGDAAPAAVAVNGYDDVDALIDRSRRLGMLLQSLPGRPEVVRAGTDNTIASLENSLALVNYTLNQPDTELTSGEAKELWQYKVNLMDSLVNVRYTEASFASL
;
A
#
# COMPACT_ATOMS: atom_id res chain seq x y z
N MET A 1 4.32 -22.44 -33.08
CA MET A 1 4.00 -21.80 -31.79
C MET A 1 4.90 -20.59 -31.67
N HIS A 2 4.39 -19.46 -31.17
CA HIS A 2 5.13 -18.21 -31.00
C HIS A 2 5.31 -17.90 -29.51
N ALA A 3 6.34 -17.15 -29.17
CA ALA A 3 6.49 -16.58 -27.84
C ALA A 3 5.30 -15.68 -27.48
N SER A 4 4.89 -15.70 -26.21
CA SER A 4 3.92 -14.75 -25.70
C SER A 4 4.50 -13.34 -25.63
N ILE A 5 3.64 -12.32 -25.56
CA ILE A 5 4.09 -10.93 -25.44
C ILE A 5 4.89 -10.71 -24.15
N GLU A 6 4.49 -11.35 -23.04
CA GLU A 6 5.19 -11.26 -21.75
C GLU A 6 6.60 -11.85 -21.83
N GLN A 7 6.75 -13.01 -22.46
CA GLN A 7 8.06 -13.62 -22.70
C GLN A 7 8.98 -12.71 -23.52
N LEU A 8 8.44 -11.99 -24.51
CA LEU A 8 9.19 -11.02 -25.30
C LEU A 8 9.55 -9.77 -24.50
N LEU A 9 8.67 -9.30 -23.61
CA LEU A 9 8.94 -8.18 -22.70
C LEU A 9 10.04 -8.53 -21.69
N ASP A 10 9.96 -9.70 -21.07
CA ASP A 10 10.98 -10.21 -20.15
C ASP A 10 12.34 -10.31 -20.84
N LEU A 11 12.38 -10.89 -22.05
CA LEU A 11 13.61 -11.00 -22.82
C LEU A 11 14.17 -9.63 -23.23
N ARG A 12 13.30 -8.67 -23.55
CA ARG A 12 13.67 -7.28 -23.87
C ARG A 12 14.25 -6.56 -22.66
N ASP A 13 13.71 -6.78 -21.47
CA ASP A 13 14.15 -6.14 -20.23
C ASP A 13 15.45 -6.77 -19.71
N ALA A 14 15.58 -8.09 -19.81
CA ALA A 14 16.80 -8.81 -19.49
C ALA A 14 18.01 -8.34 -20.33
N GLN A 15 17.84 -8.15 -21.65
CA GLN A 15 18.87 -7.60 -22.54
C GLN A 15 19.43 -6.24 -22.10
N SER A 16 18.63 -5.44 -21.36
CA SER A 16 19.06 -4.12 -20.89
C SER A 16 19.87 -4.15 -19.60
N GLN A 17 19.78 -5.24 -18.82
CA GLN A 17 20.45 -5.40 -17.53
C GLN A 17 21.70 -6.29 -17.63
N ASP A 18 21.66 -7.34 -18.46
CA ASP A 18 22.80 -8.21 -18.79
C ASP A 18 22.54 -8.91 -20.14
N ALA A 19 23.49 -8.86 -21.07
CA ALA A 19 23.38 -9.49 -22.38
C ALA A 19 23.20 -11.03 -22.32
N ARG A 20 23.49 -11.66 -21.16
CA ARG A 20 23.26 -13.09 -20.92
C ARG A 20 21.98 -13.41 -20.14
N ALA A 21 21.28 -12.41 -19.62
CA ALA A 21 20.04 -12.63 -18.88
C ALA A 21 18.87 -12.95 -19.84
N GLY A 22 18.01 -13.87 -19.43
CA GLY A 22 16.83 -14.33 -20.18
C GLY A 22 16.88 -15.84 -20.46
N ASP A 23 15.74 -16.43 -20.81
CA ASP A 23 15.62 -17.86 -21.12
C ASP A 23 16.39 -18.20 -22.43
N PRO A 24 17.39 -19.12 -22.40
CA PRO A 24 18.16 -19.50 -23.58
C PRO A 24 17.35 -20.21 -24.66
N GLU A 25 16.31 -20.97 -24.30
CA GLU A 25 15.45 -21.67 -25.27
C GLU A 25 14.56 -20.68 -26.02
N LEU A 26 14.00 -19.71 -25.28
CA LEU A 26 13.25 -18.60 -25.85
C LEU A 26 14.11 -17.76 -26.81
N ARG A 27 15.37 -17.49 -26.46
CA ARG A 27 16.33 -16.80 -27.35
C ARG A 27 16.55 -17.58 -28.64
N ALA A 28 16.83 -18.87 -28.55
CA ALA A 28 16.98 -19.74 -29.73
C ALA A 28 15.71 -19.76 -30.60
N HIS A 29 14.53 -19.71 -29.99
CA HIS A 29 13.26 -19.59 -30.72
C HIS A 29 13.13 -18.25 -31.45
N VAL A 30 13.39 -17.12 -30.79
CA VAL A 30 13.34 -15.78 -31.41
C VAL A 30 14.38 -15.66 -32.53
N ASP A 31 15.56 -16.25 -32.34
CA ASP A 31 16.63 -16.29 -33.35
C ASP A 31 16.27 -17.15 -34.57
N SER A 32 15.35 -18.10 -34.45
CA SER A 32 14.87 -18.92 -35.56
C SER A 32 13.52 -18.45 -36.14
N CYS A 33 12.72 -17.68 -35.40
CA CYS A 33 11.39 -17.23 -35.81
C CYS A 33 11.36 -15.74 -36.22
N GLY A 34 11.15 -15.46 -37.51
CA GLY A 34 11.09 -14.10 -38.04
C GLY A 34 9.99 -13.22 -37.43
N ALA A 35 8.81 -13.79 -37.14
CA ALA A 35 7.69 -13.06 -36.55
C ALA A 35 8.00 -12.60 -35.11
N CYS A 36 8.54 -13.49 -34.28
CA CYS A 36 8.93 -13.15 -32.91
C CYS A 36 10.09 -12.16 -32.88
N ARG A 37 11.05 -12.27 -33.81
CA ARG A 37 12.15 -11.30 -33.94
C ARG A 37 11.66 -9.91 -34.33
N ALA A 38 10.69 -9.82 -35.23
CA ALA A 38 10.08 -8.55 -35.63
C ALA A 38 9.35 -7.88 -34.46
N GLU A 39 8.57 -8.64 -33.69
CA GLU A 39 7.87 -8.10 -32.52
C GLU A 39 8.85 -7.66 -31.43
N LEU A 40 9.88 -8.46 -31.13
CA LEU A 40 10.93 -8.05 -30.18
C LEU A 40 11.61 -6.75 -30.62
N SER A 41 11.95 -6.63 -31.91
CA SER A 41 12.57 -5.41 -32.47
C SER A 41 11.65 -4.19 -32.35
N ARG A 42 10.35 -4.38 -32.59
CA ARG A 42 9.32 -3.34 -32.40
C ARG A 42 9.27 -2.87 -30.94
N LEU A 43 9.30 -3.78 -29.97
CA LEU A 43 9.30 -3.46 -28.54
C LEU A 43 10.58 -2.73 -28.10
N VAL A 44 11.74 -3.13 -28.63
CA VAL A 44 13.02 -2.43 -28.39
C VAL A 44 12.97 -1.00 -28.95
N ASN A 45 12.53 -0.82 -30.19
CA ASN A 45 12.43 0.49 -30.83
C ASN A 45 11.45 1.42 -30.10
N LEU A 46 10.33 0.89 -29.61
CA LEU A 46 9.39 1.67 -28.81
C LEU A 46 10.05 2.20 -27.53
N ARG A 47 10.83 1.37 -26.84
CA ARG A 47 11.56 1.81 -25.64
C ARG A 47 12.58 2.90 -25.96
N GLU A 48 13.36 2.72 -27.02
CA GLU A 48 14.35 3.73 -27.43
C GLU A 48 13.66 5.05 -27.83
N THR A 49 12.48 4.97 -28.44
CA THR A 49 11.65 6.15 -28.74
C THR A 49 11.24 6.86 -27.45
N MET A 50 10.76 6.12 -26.44
CA MET A 50 10.39 6.69 -25.13
C MET A 50 11.59 7.26 -24.38
N ARG A 51 12.78 6.64 -24.49
CA ARG A 51 14.03 7.17 -23.91
C ARG A 51 14.54 8.42 -24.62
N SER A 52 14.25 8.55 -25.91
CA SER A 52 14.64 9.73 -26.70
C SER A 52 13.77 10.96 -26.47
N LEU A 53 12.71 10.84 -25.65
CA LEU A 53 11.90 11.98 -25.27
C LEU A 53 12.76 13.03 -24.55
N ALA A 54 12.52 14.30 -24.86
CA ALA A 54 13.24 15.40 -24.25
C ALA A 54 13.09 15.36 -22.73
N GLU A 55 14.21 15.50 -22.02
CA GLU A 55 14.19 15.64 -20.58
C GLU A 55 13.48 16.95 -20.21
N ILE A 56 12.39 16.83 -19.45
CA ILE A 56 11.63 17.99 -18.98
C ILE A 56 12.20 18.35 -17.62
N GLU A 57 12.90 19.49 -17.57
CA GLU A 57 13.38 20.01 -16.29
C GLU A 57 12.18 20.27 -15.37
N PRO A 58 12.11 19.64 -14.18
CA PRO A 58 11.02 19.90 -13.26
C PRO A 58 11.10 21.37 -12.83
N PRO A 59 9.96 22.09 -12.77
CA PRO A 59 9.96 23.48 -12.33
C PRO A 59 10.57 23.59 -10.94
N ALA A 60 11.33 24.68 -10.72
CA ALA A 60 12.00 24.95 -9.47
C ALA A 60 11.03 24.79 -8.29
N ARG A 61 11.52 24.19 -7.20
CA ARG A 61 10.76 23.89 -5.98
C ARG A 61 9.64 22.83 -6.12
N ARG A 62 9.40 22.19 -7.27
CA ARG A 62 8.40 21.10 -7.35
C ARG A 62 8.75 19.95 -6.41
N TRP A 63 10.02 19.55 -6.34
CA TRP A 63 10.50 18.54 -5.39
C TRP A 63 10.38 18.99 -3.94
N GLN A 64 10.71 20.25 -3.65
CA GLN A 64 10.52 20.83 -2.31
C GLN A 64 9.04 20.81 -1.92
N ASN A 65 8.14 21.13 -2.85
CA ASN A 65 6.70 21.05 -2.64
C ASN A 65 6.19 19.62 -2.50
N ILE A 66 6.86 18.60 -3.06
CA ILE A 66 6.49 17.19 -2.86
C ILE A 66 6.97 16.71 -1.49
N VAL A 67 8.20 17.07 -1.09
CA VAL A 67 8.78 16.74 0.21
C VAL A 67 8.05 17.48 1.34
N GLN A 68 7.66 18.73 1.10
CA GLN A 68 6.90 19.55 2.04
C GLN A 68 5.39 19.41 1.88
N ALA A 69 4.91 18.76 0.81
CA ALA A 69 3.50 18.45 0.72
C ALA A 69 3.22 17.50 1.88
N PRO A 70 2.33 17.87 2.83
CA PRO A 70 1.74 16.85 3.66
C PRO A 70 1.15 15.84 2.70
N ALA A 71 1.45 14.55 2.90
CA ALA A 71 0.84 13.48 2.13
C ALA A 71 -0.64 13.82 2.04
N ARG A 72 -1.12 14.17 0.84
CA ARG A 72 -2.53 14.45 0.63
C ARG A 72 -3.22 13.10 0.72
N SER A 73 -3.35 12.60 1.94
CA SER A 73 -4.32 11.58 2.28
C SER A 73 -5.65 12.13 1.78
N GLY A 74 -6.25 11.41 0.83
CA GLY A 74 -7.66 11.60 0.53
C GLY A 74 -8.43 11.65 1.85
N PHE A 75 -9.40 12.56 1.90
CA PHE A 75 -10.26 12.87 3.04
C PHE A 75 -9.67 13.85 4.07
N SER A 76 -9.93 15.14 3.84
CA SER A 76 -9.73 16.22 4.81
C SER A 76 -10.76 16.12 5.95
N TRP A 77 -10.45 15.39 7.01
CA TRP A 77 -11.26 15.37 8.24
C TRP A 77 -10.99 16.57 9.16
N ARG A 78 -10.89 17.78 8.58
CA ARG A 78 -10.74 19.03 9.33
C ARG A 78 -11.73 20.06 8.81
N GLN A 79 -13.00 19.88 9.15
CA GLN A 79 -13.86 21.05 9.35
C GLN A 79 -13.71 21.51 10.80
N PRO A 80 -13.48 22.81 11.05
CA PRO A 80 -13.41 23.31 12.41
C PRO A 80 -14.82 23.36 12.99
N LEU A 81 -15.18 22.37 13.80
CA LEU A 81 -16.40 22.41 14.61
C LEU A 81 -16.15 23.26 15.87
N ALA A 82 -15.72 24.50 15.67
CA ALA A 82 -15.80 25.54 16.68
C ALA A 82 -17.15 26.21 16.49
N TRP A 83 -18.17 25.73 17.21
CA TRP A 83 -19.37 26.43 17.70
C TRP A 83 -20.46 25.37 17.96
N GLY A 84 -20.75 25.11 19.23
CA GLY A 84 -21.82 24.19 19.63
C GLY A 84 -21.53 23.51 20.95
N MET A 85 -21.56 24.27 22.05
CA MET A 85 -21.69 23.69 23.37
C MET A 85 -22.98 22.86 23.46
N ALA A 86 -22.88 21.73 24.17
CA ALA A 86 -23.97 20.95 24.78
C ALA A 86 -24.91 20.17 23.84
N ALA A 87 -25.13 18.90 24.21
CA ALA A 87 -26.01 17.90 23.60
C ALA A 87 -25.55 17.43 22.21
N SER A 88 -25.13 16.17 22.01
CA SER A 88 -26.07 15.05 22.07
C SER A 88 -25.35 13.71 21.83
N LEU A 89 -25.44 12.82 22.82
CA LEU A 89 -25.00 11.41 22.80
C LEU A 89 -25.94 10.49 21.99
N LEU A 90 -26.51 10.94 20.86
CA LEU A 90 -27.62 10.22 20.20
C LEU A 90 -27.56 10.22 18.66
N VAL A 91 -26.39 10.01 18.05
CA VAL A 91 -26.32 9.69 16.61
C VAL A 91 -25.59 8.35 16.33
N MET A 92 -24.93 7.74 17.31
CA MET A 92 -24.20 6.46 17.12
C MET A 92 -25.02 5.18 17.41
N VAL A 93 -26.34 5.28 17.64
CA VAL A 93 -27.22 4.12 17.88
C VAL A 93 -28.10 3.77 16.67
N TRP A 94 -28.17 4.61 15.64
CA TRP A 94 -29.13 4.39 14.55
C TRP A 94 -28.64 3.43 13.44
N VAL A 95 -27.33 3.14 13.33
CA VAL A 95 -26.81 2.20 12.32
C VAL A 95 -26.62 0.77 12.86
N ALA A 96 -26.48 0.59 14.18
CA ALA A 96 -26.29 -0.74 14.79
C ALA A 96 -27.60 -1.54 14.98
N GLY A 97 -28.76 -0.90 14.89
CA GLY A 97 -30.06 -1.54 15.09
C GLY A 97 -30.69 -2.19 13.84
N ASN A 98 -30.11 -2.01 12.64
CA ASN A 98 -30.74 -2.43 11.38
C ASN A 98 -29.91 -3.42 10.53
N LEU A 99 -28.92 -4.11 11.12
CA LEU A 99 -28.19 -5.19 10.46
C LEU A 99 -28.05 -6.48 11.29
N SER A 100 -28.57 -6.52 12.52
CA SER A 100 -28.68 -7.76 13.33
C SER A 100 -29.84 -8.66 12.92
N GLY A 101 -30.22 -8.64 11.64
CA GLY A 101 -31.34 -9.39 11.11
C GLY A 101 -31.07 -9.85 9.68
N ARG A 102 -30.22 -10.87 9.54
CA ARG A 102 -30.45 -11.97 8.59
C ARG A 102 -29.45 -13.11 8.81
N ASP A 103 -30.05 -14.26 9.06
CA ASP A 103 -29.45 -15.56 9.30
C ASP A 103 -28.58 -16.07 8.14
N SER A 104 -27.70 -16.99 8.52
CA SER A 104 -26.96 -17.97 7.72
C SER A 104 -27.63 -18.43 6.42
N ILE A 105 -26.90 -18.48 5.29
CA ILE A 105 -26.92 -19.58 4.29
C ILE A 105 -25.59 -19.60 3.49
N GLU A 106 -25.12 -20.83 3.28
CA GLU A 106 -24.23 -21.38 2.25
C GLU A 106 -23.97 -20.57 0.95
N SER A 107 -22.73 -20.70 0.47
CA SER A 107 -22.29 -20.83 -0.93
C SER A 107 -23.06 -20.08 -2.03
N ARG A 108 -22.47 -18.98 -2.53
CA ARG A 108 -22.48 -18.66 -3.97
C ARG A 108 -21.18 -17.96 -4.40
N VAL A 109 -20.54 -18.55 -5.40
CA VAL A 109 -19.52 -17.94 -6.26
C VAL A 109 -20.16 -16.85 -7.12
N ALA A 110 -19.59 -15.64 -7.10
CA ALA A 110 -19.38 -14.73 -8.25
C ALA A 110 -18.83 -13.38 -7.74
N GLY A 111 -17.63 -12.99 -8.18
CA GLY A 111 -17.17 -11.59 -8.08
C GLY A 111 -17.89 -10.69 -9.11
N PRO A 112 -17.53 -9.41 -9.25
CA PRO A 112 -16.47 -8.66 -8.57
C PRO A 112 -17.04 -7.51 -7.70
N ALA A 113 -16.62 -7.41 -6.44
CA ALA A 113 -16.86 -6.21 -5.64
C ALA A 113 -15.70 -5.25 -5.84
N GLY A 114 -15.94 -4.23 -6.67
CA GLY A 114 -15.30 -2.93 -6.48
C GLY A 114 -15.76 -2.34 -5.14
N ASP A 115 -14.95 -1.44 -4.61
CA ASP A 115 -15.17 -0.68 -3.37
C ASP A 115 -14.92 -1.46 -2.07
N ALA A 116 -13.68 -1.87 -1.87
CA ALA A 116 -13.17 -2.11 -0.52
C ALA A 116 -12.99 -0.76 0.19
N ALA A 117 -13.95 -0.41 1.04
CA ALA A 117 -13.85 0.65 2.03
C ALA A 117 -12.56 0.49 2.86
N PRO A 118 -11.95 1.60 3.34
CA PRO A 118 -10.75 1.51 4.16
C PRO A 118 -11.04 0.65 5.40
N ALA A 119 -10.14 -0.30 5.66
CA ALA A 119 -10.18 -1.14 6.85
C ALA A 119 -10.42 -0.24 8.07
N ALA A 120 -11.51 -0.48 8.79
CA ALA A 120 -11.85 0.24 9.99
C ALA A 120 -10.68 0.08 10.97
N VAL A 121 -10.04 1.21 11.30
CA VAL A 121 -8.99 1.28 12.30
C VAL A 121 -9.59 0.82 13.62
N ALA A 122 -9.16 -0.34 14.12
CA ALA A 122 -9.60 -0.83 15.42
C ALA A 122 -9.06 0.13 16.51
N VAL A 123 -9.94 0.95 17.08
CA VAL A 123 -9.56 1.89 18.15
C VAL A 123 -9.43 1.11 19.45
N ASN A 124 -8.20 0.77 19.81
CA ASN A 124 -7.88 0.26 21.14
C ASN A 124 -7.47 1.43 22.04
N GLY A 125 -8.25 1.71 23.09
CA GLY A 125 -7.93 2.74 24.06
C GLY A 125 -6.85 2.28 25.04
N TYR A 126 -5.73 2.99 25.09
CA TYR A 126 -4.67 2.78 26.06
C TYR A 126 -4.48 4.04 26.91
N ASP A 127 -4.41 3.88 28.22
CA ASP A 127 -4.35 5.01 29.16
C ASP A 127 -2.95 5.61 29.31
N ASP A 128 -1.91 4.88 28.93
CA ASP A 128 -0.51 5.22 29.17
C ASP A 128 0.37 5.08 27.92
N VAL A 129 1.37 5.94 27.79
CA VAL A 129 2.33 5.98 26.67
C VAL A 129 3.27 4.78 26.72
N ASP A 130 3.72 4.37 27.90
CA ASP A 130 4.63 3.21 28.02
C ASP A 130 3.93 1.92 27.56
N ALA A 131 2.64 1.75 27.90
CA ALA A 131 1.82 0.65 27.41
C ALA A 131 1.70 0.63 25.87
N LEU A 132 1.61 1.81 25.24
CA LEU A 132 1.58 1.96 23.79
C LEU A 132 2.91 1.64 23.14
N ILE A 133 4.01 2.09 23.72
CA ILE A 133 5.37 1.75 23.28
C ILE A 133 5.55 0.23 23.29
N ASP A 134 5.20 -0.42 24.39
CA ASP A 134 5.33 -1.87 24.52
C ASP A 134 4.41 -2.63 23.55
N ARG A 135 3.19 -2.14 23.32
CA ARG A 135 2.31 -2.70 22.29
C ARG A 135 2.92 -2.56 20.89
N SER A 136 3.50 -1.40 20.57
CA SER A 136 4.15 -1.19 19.28
C SER A 136 5.34 -2.14 19.07
N ARG A 137 6.14 -2.39 20.11
CA ARG A 137 7.23 -3.39 20.07
C ARG A 137 6.70 -4.80 19.78
N ARG A 138 5.62 -5.20 20.46
CA ARG A 138 4.97 -6.51 20.23
C ARG A 138 4.45 -6.65 18.80
N LEU A 139 3.76 -5.64 18.28
CA LEU A 139 3.27 -5.64 16.90
C LEU A 139 4.42 -5.69 15.88
N GLY A 140 5.54 -5.00 16.16
CA GLY A 140 6.74 -5.07 15.33
C GLY A 140 7.34 -6.48 15.27
N MET A 141 7.41 -7.17 16.42
CA MET A 141 7.85 -8.57 16.46
C MET A 141 6.91 -9.49 15.68
N LEU A 142 5.59 -9.27 15.76
CA LEU A 142 4.61 -10.03 14.98
C LEU A 142 4.81 -9.81 13.46
N LEU A 143 4.95 -8.56 13.01
CA LEU A 143 5.21 -8.26 11.60
C LEU A 143 6.49 -8.95 11.09
N GLN A 144 7.55 -8.97 11.90
CA GLN A 144 8.81 -9.62 11.54
C GLN A 144 8.71 -11.16 11.48
N SER A 145 7.77 -11.75 12.21
CA SER A 145 7.53 -13.19 12.23
C SER A 145 6.66 -13.69 11.07
N LEU A 146 5.97 -12.80 10.37
CA LEU A 146 5.15 -13.16 9.22
C LEU A 146 6.05 -13.59 8.04
N PRO A 147 5.59 -14.53 7.19
CA PRO A 147 6.36 -14.92 6.01
C PRO A 147 6.60 -13.73 5.07
N GLY A 148 7.60 -13.89 4.21
CA GLY A 148 7.90 -12.94 3.15
C GLY A 148 6.69 -12.67 2.25
N ARG A 149 6.70 -11.53 1.55
CA ARG A 149 5.62 -11.17 0.62
C ARG A 149 5.53 -12.21 -0.50
N PRO A 150 4.32 -12.62 -0.92
CA PRO A 150 4.18 -13.47 -2.09
C PRO A 150 4.57 -12.69 -3.37
N GLU A 151 4.99 -13.42 -4.41
CA GLU A 151 5.43 -12.82 -5.67
C GLU A 151 4.30 -12.13 -6.43
N VAL A 152 3.07 -12.64 -6.29
CA VAL A 152 1.88 -12.09 -6.94
C VAL A 152 0.85 -11.66 -5.89
N VAL A 153 0.54 -10.36 -5.87
CA VAL A 153 -0.43 -9.75 -4.95
C VAL A 153 -1.46 -8.95 -5.74
N ARG A 154 -2.69 -8.87 -5.25
CA ARG A 154 -3.69 -7.95 -5.82
C ARG A 154 -3.23 -6.50 -5.62
N ALA A 155 -3.22 -5.71 -6.70
CA ALA A 155 -2.78 -4.31 -6.66
C ALA A 155 -3.46 -3.46 -5.56
N GLY A 156 -4.74 -3.70 -5.26
CA GLY A 156 -5.45 -3.00 -4.19
C GLY A 156 -4.92 -3.31 -2.79
N THR A 157 -4.48 -4.55 -2.53
CA THR A 157 -3.87 -4.94 -1.25
C THR A 157 -2.48 -4.32 -1.11
N ASP A 158 -1.68 -4.36 -2.18
CA ASP A 158 -0.34 -3.75 -2.18
C ASP A 158 -0.40 -2.24 -1.92
N ASN A 159 -1.33 -1.53 -2.57
CA ASN A 159 -1.55 -0.11 -2.34
C ASN A 159 -2.00 0.20 -0.90
N THR A 160 -2.84 -0.67 -0.32
CA THR A 160 -3.27 -0.53 1.08
C THR A 160 -2.10 -0.68 2.05
N ILE A 161 -1.24 -1.69 1.83
CA ILE A 161 -0.02 -1.92 2.63
C ILE A 161 0.91 -0.72 2.51
N ALA A 162 1.20 -0.26 1.29
CA ALA A 162 2.06 0.90 1.05
C ALA A 162 1.53 2.18 1.73
N SER A 163 0.21 2.41 1.71
CA SER A 163 -0.41 3.55 2.40
C SER A 163 -0.24 3.48 3.92
N LEU A 164 -0.38 2.30 4.52
CA LEU A 164 -0.18 2.09 5.96
C LEU A 164 1.29 2.30 6.36
N GLU A 165 2.22 1.75 5.58
CA GLU A 165 3.66 1.89 5.82
C GLU A 165 4.12 3.34 5.69
N ASN A 166 3.63 4.08 4.69
CA ASN A 166 3.93 5.50 4.53
C ASN A 166 3.40 6.34 5.70
N SER A 167 2.18 6.05 6.17
CA SER A 167 1.61 6.72 7.33
C SER A 167 2.42 6.41 8.60
N LEU A 168 2.86 5.17 8.77
CA LEU A 168 3.71 4.76 9.87
C LEU A 168 5.09 5.44 9.84
N ALA A 169 5.69 5.58 8.64
CA ALA A 169 6.95 6.29 8.45
C ALA A 169 6.83 7.77 8.87
N LEU A 170 5.75 8.44 8.49
CA LEU A 170 5.47 9.82 8.89
C LEU A 170 5.31 9.95 10.42
N VAL A 171 4.55 9.06 11.05
CA VAL A 171 4.37 9.08 12.51
C VAL A 171 5.68 8.85 13.25
N ASN A 172 6.49 7.89 12.78
CA ASN A 172 7.81 7.64 13.35
C ASN A 172 8.75 8.84 13.18
N TYR A 173 8.67 9.54 12.04
CA TYR A 173 9.43 10.75 11.81
C TYR A 173 9.04 11.84 12.83
N THR A 174 7.75 12.12 12.99
CA THR A 174 7.27 13.13 13.96
C THR A 174 7.65 12.79 15.39
N LEU A 175 7.50 11.52 15.80
CA LEU A 175 7.85 11.06 17.15
C LEU A 175 9.36 11.14 17.45
N ASN A 176 10.22 11.06 16.44
CA ASN A 176 11.67 11.09 16.59
C ASN A 176 12.29 12.47 16.29
N GLN A 177 11.48 13.49 15.99
CA GLN A 177 11.99 14.80 15.61
C GLN A 177 12.48 15.56 16.86
N PRO A 178 13.79 15.91 16.95
CA PRO A 178 14.36 16.47 18.17
C PRO A 178 13.88 17.89 18.49
N ASP A 179 13.47 18.65 17.49
CA ASP A 179 13.05 20.05 17.62
C ASP A 179 11.53 20.22 17.88
N THR A 180 10.78 19.12 17.93
CA THR A 180 9.33 19.14 18.14
C THR A 180 9.00 18.90 19.61
N GLU A 181 8.65 19.98 20.32
CA GLU A 181 8.12 19.88 21.68
C GLU A 181 6.67 19.38 21.66
N LEU A 182 6.49 18.06 21.75
CA LEU A 182 5.16 17.44 21.89
C LEU A 182 4.68 17.55 23.34
N THR A 183 3.44 18.00 23.54
CA THR A 183 2.79 17.84 24.84
C THR A 183 2.57 16.37 25.17
N SER A 184 2.42 16.01 26.45
CA SER A 184 2.13 14.63 26.86
C SER A 184 0.84 14.07 26.23
N GLY A 185 -0.14 14.93 25.96
CA GLY A 185 -1.38 14.56 25.26
C GLY A 185 -1.13 14.23 23.79
N GLU A 186 -0.43 15.11 23.06
CA GLU A 186 -0.11 14.90 21.64
C GLU A 186 0.80 13.69 21.42
N ALA A 187 1.79 13.50 22.30
CA ALA A 187 2.64 12.31 22.28
C ALA A 187 1.81 11.04 22.44
N LYS A 188 0.86 11.01 23.39
CA LYS A 188 -0.04 9.88 23.61
C LYS A 188 -0.92 9.61 22.38
N GLU A 189 -1.51 10.63 21.79
CA GLU A 189 -2.32 10.48 20.57
C GLU A 189 -1.51 9.92 19.39
N LEU A 190 -0.28 10.40 19.17
CA LEU A 190 0.60 9.88 18.13
C LEU A 190 1.00 8.42 18.38
N TRP A 191 1.27 8.05 19.63
CA TRP A 191 1.55 6.66 19.99
C TRP A 191 0.34 5.73 19.81
N GLN A 192 -0.87 6.20 20.15
CA GLN A 192 -2.11 5.48 19.88
C GLN A 192 -2.30 5.29 18.37
N TYR A 193 -2.09 6.34 17.60
CA TYR A 193 -2.22 6.29 16.14
C TYR A 193 -1.21 5.32 15.52
N LYS A 194 0.06 5.32 15.97
CA LYS A 194 1.08 4.36 15.57
C LYS A 194 0.65 2.91 15.83
N VAL A 195 0.17 2.61 17.03
CA VAL A 195 -0.28 1.26 17.39
C VAL A 195 -1.43 0.81 16.49
N ASN A 196 -2.40 1.69 16.25
CA ASN A 196 -3.54 1.40 15.38
C ASN A 196 -3.14 1.14 13.92
N LEU A 197 -2.16 1.90 13.39
CA LEU A 197 -1.57 1.66 12.08
C LEU A 197 -0.86 0.29 12.01
N MET A 198 -0.05 -0.03 13.02
CA MET A 198 0.66 -1.31 13.09
C MET A 198 -0.29 -2.49 13.21
N ASP A 199 -1.38 -2.36 13.97
CA ASP A 199 -2.40 -3.40 14.12
C ASP A 199 -3.13 -3.65 12.79
N SER A 200 -3.49 -2.57 12.09
CA SER A 200 -4.07 -2.64 10.74
C SER A 200 -3.11 -3.30 9.75
N LEU A 201 -1.82 -2.95 9.79
CA LEU A 201 -0.80 -3.55 8.94
C LEU A 201 -0.65 -5.04 9.22
N VAL A 202 -0.56 -5.44 10.50
CA VAL A 202 -0.53 -6.87 10.89
C VAL A 202 -1.72 -7.62 10.32
N ASN A 203 -2.93 -7.07 10.45
CA ASN A 203 -4.15 -7.70 9.95
C ASN A 203 -4.10 -7.90 8.43
N VAL A 204 -3.77 -6.85 7.66
CA VAL A 204 -3.67 -6.95 6.20
C VAL A 204 -2.58 -7.95 5.78
N ARG A 205 -1.40 -7.92 6.42
CA ARG A 205 -0.29 -8.85 6.14
C ARG A 205 -0.66 -10.30 6.45
N TYR A 206 -1.41 -10.54 7.51
CA TYR A 206 -1.93 -11.87 7.85
C TYR A 206 -2.92 -12.37 6.78
N THR A 207 -3.85 -11.51 6.34
CA THR A 207 -4.78 -11.87 5.27
C THR A 207 -4.06 -12.15 3.96
N GLU A 208 -3.06 -11.34 3.57
CA GLU A 208 -2.23 -11.55 2.38
C GLU A 208 -1.52 -12.92 2.43
N ALA A 209 -0.92 -13.26 3.58
CA ALA A 209 -0.26 -14.56 3.78
C ALA A 209 -1.25 -15.74 3.68
N SER A 210 -2.48 -15.59 4.20
CA SER A 210 -3.49 -16.64 4.14
C SER A 210 -3.97 -16.93 2.71
N PHE A 211 -4.06 -15.91 1.86
CA PHE A 211 -4.43 -16.09 0.45
C PHE A 211 -3.30 -16.70 -0.39
N ALA A 212 -2.04 -16.52 0.00
CA ALA A 212 -0.90 -17.09 -0.70
C ALA A 212 -0.73 -18.61 -0.45
N SER A 213 -1.37 -19.16 0.58
CA SER A 213 -1.32 -20.60 0.91
C SER A 213 -2.38 -21.47 0.24
N LEU A 214 -3.24 -20.88 -0.61
CA LEU A 214 -4.29 -21.55 -1.38
C LEU A 214 -3.84 -21.78 -2.82
#